data_AF-A0A7V9KY61-F1
#
_entry.id   AF-A0A7V9KY61-F1
#
_cell.length_a   1.000
_cell.length_b   1.000
_cell.length_c   1.000
_cell.angle_alpha   90.00
_cell.angle_beta   90.00
_cell.angle_gamma   90.00
#
_symmetry.space_group_name_H-M   'P 1'
#
loop_
_entity.id
_entity.type
_entity.pdbx_description
1 polymer ?
#
loop_
_entity_poly.entity_id
_entity_poly.type
_entity_poly.pdbx_seq_one_letter_code
_entity_poly.pdbx_strand_id
1 'polypeptide(L)'
;MPRQLALSARLVGGGSWRRVLTLREPTAEAERLRVALAPKLAEITAPVLSLRLELGELTDDVGTQAEMVRPRGARLRERLKEGLRQTRLGVGLEAVCTVVEVAPWSRIPESRAILVPRDD
;
A
#
# COMPACT_ATOMS: atom_id res chain seq x y z
N MET A 1 9.03 4.88 -4.60
CA MET A 1 8.14 3.95 -5.34
C MET A 1 8.97 3.15 -6.34
N PRO A 2 8.71 1.84 -6.55
CA PRO A 2 9.47 1.05 -7.51
C PRO A 2 9.12 1.43 -8.94
N ARG A 3 10.14 1.59 -9.79
CA ARG A 3 9.97 1.73 -11.25
C ARG A 3 10.23 0.43 -11.98
N GLN A 4 11.02 -0.47 -11.40
CA GLN A 4 11.31 -1.77 -11.97
C GLN A 4 10.82 -2.89 -11.05
N LEU A 5 10.30 -3.95 -11.65
CA LEU A 5 9.90 -5.17 -10.97
C LEU A 5 10.63 -6.34 -11.62
N ALA A 6 11.04 -7.33 -10.83
CA ALA A 6 11.48 -8.61 -11.36
C ALA A 6 10.69 -9.75 -10.74
N LEU A 7 10.09 -10.57 -11.59
CA LEU A 7 9.47 -11.83 -11.21
C LEU A 7 10.43 -12.97 -11.50
N SER A 8 10.57 -13.89 -10.56
CA SER A 8 11.28 -15.14 -10.78
C SER A 8 10.53 -16.33 -10.17
N ALA A 9 10.66 -17.48 -10.81
CA ALA A 9 10.03 -18.72 -10.38
C ALA A 9 11.03 -19.88 -10.43
N ARG A 10 10.93 -20.77 -9.44
CA ARG A 10 11.52 -22.11 -9.50
C ARG A 10 10.43 -23.11 -9.87
N LEU A 11 10.70 -24.02 -10.79
CA LEU A 11 9.72 -24.92 -11.37
C LEU A 11 9.93 -26.35 -10.86
N VAL A 12 8.87 -27.16 -10.83
CA VAL A 12 8.90 -28.54 -10.30
C VAL A 12 9.91 -29.46 -11.01
N GLY A 13 10.32 -29.15 -12.25
CA GLY A 13 11.36 -29.87 -13.00
C GLY A 13 12.79 -29.34 -12.83
N GLY A 14 13.06 -28.52 -11.82
CA GLY A 14 14.40 -27.93 -11.57
C GLY A 14 14.74 -26.71 -12.44
N GLY A 15 13.90 -26.39 -13.43
CA GLY A 15 14.01 -25.18 -14.24
C GLY A 15 13.71 -23.90 -13.46
N SER A 16 14.17 -22.77 -14.01
CA SER A 16 13.88 -21.44 -13.50
C SER A 16 13.32 -20.54 -14.59
N TRP A 17 12.45 -19.62 -14.21
CA TRP A 17 11.90 -18.60 -15.09
C TRP A 17 12.12 -17.21 -14.47
N ARG A 18 12.39 -16.19 -15.30
CA ARG A 18 12.54 -14.80 -14.84
C ARG A 18 12.04 -13.81 -15.89
N ARG A 19 11.38 -12.75 -15.42
CA ARG A 19 11.01 -11.57 -16.20
C ARG A 19 11.29 -10.30 -15.43
N VAL A 20 11.81 -9.30 -16.12
CA VAL A 20 11.98 -7.94 -15.61
C VAL A 20 10.99 -7.05 -16.35
N LEU A 21 10.32 -6.17 -15.61
CA LEU A 21 9.34 -5.23 -16.13
C LEU A 21 9.71 -3.83 -15.66
N THR A 22 9.71 -2.87 -16.57
CA THR A 22 9.80 -1.44 -16.23
C THR A 22 8.42 -0.84 -16.29
N LEU A 23 7.96 -0.29 -15.17
CA LEU A 23 6.69 0.41 -15.07
C LEU A 23 6.79 1.77 -15.77
N ARG A 24 5.75 2.13 -16.52
CA ARG A 24 5.66 3.46 -17.15
C ARG A 24 5.79 4.56 -16.11
N GLU A 25 5.04 4.43 -15.02
CA GLU A 25 5.05 5.30 -13.85
C GLU A 25 5.40 4.47 -12.61
N PRO A 26 6.30 4.94 -11.72
CA PRO A 26 6.57 4.27 -10.45
C PRO A 26 5.29 4.15 -9.61
N THR A 27 5.00 2.97 -9.06
CA THR A 27 3.80 2.79 -8.24
C THR A 27 3.95 1.67 -7.22
N ALA A 28 3.29 1.81 -6.08
CA ALA A 28 3.09 0.76 -5.09
C ALA A 28 1.61 0.32 -4.99
N GLU A 29 0.75 0.78 -5.92
CA GLU A 29 -0.67 0.45 -5.93
C GLU A 29 -0.90 -1.01 -6.38
N ALA A 30 -1.46 -1.82 -5.49
CA ALA A 30 -1.63 -3.27 -5.71
C ALA A 30 -2.41 -3.60 -7.00
N GLU A 31 -3.47 -2.85 -7.32
CA GLU A 31 -4.26 -3.07 -8.53
C GLU A 31 -3.45 -2.81 -9.81
N ARG A 32 -2.68 -1.72 -9.85
CA ARG A 32 -1.82 -1.40 -11.00
C ARG A 32 -0.70 -2.42 -11.15
N LEU A 33 -0.13 -2.87 -10.04
CA LEU A 33 0.89 -3.93 -10.03
C LEU A 33 0.30 -5.26 -10.53
N ARG A 34 -0.91 -5.65 -10.10
CA ARG A 34 -1.58 -6.87 -10.58
C ARG A 34 -1.77 -6.86 -12.08
N VAL A 35 -2.28 -5.75 -12.64
CA VAL A 35 -2.46 -5.59 -14.09
C VAL A 35 -1.14 -5.74 -14.84
N ALA A 36 -0.05 -5.15 -14.33
CA ALA A 36 1.26 -5.23 -14.96
C ALA A 36 1.89 -6.64 -14.87
N LEU A 37 1.70 -7.34 -13.75
CA LEU A 37 2.34 -8.64 -13.47
C LEU A 37 1.57 -9.84 -14.06
N ALA A 38 0.23 -9.76 -14.15
CA ALA A 38 -0.61 -10.86 -14.60
C ALA A 38 -0.21 -11.46 -15.98
N PRO A 39 0.05 -10.65 -17.03
CA PRO A 39 0.50 -11.17 -18.32
C PRO A 39 1.82 -11.93 -18.23
N LYS A 40 2.72 -11.54 -17.32
CA LYS A 40 4.02 -12.22 -17.15
C LYS A 40 3.88 -13.53 -16.41
N LEU A 41 3.04 -13.59 -15.38
CA LEU A 41 2.75 -14.84 -14.70
C LEU A 41 2.12 -15.88 -15.64
N ALA A 42 1.30 -15.44 -16.60
CA ALA A 42 0.71 -16.32 -17.61
C ALA A 42 1.74 -16.94 -18.59
N GLU A 43 2.95 -16.38 -18.69
CA GLU A 43 4.03 -16.96 -19.52
C GLU A 43 4.68 -18.21 -18.88
N ILE A 44 4.36 -18.52 -17.61
CA ILE A 44 4.92 -19.69 -16.92
C ILE A 44 4.20 -20.95 -17.37
N THR A 45 4.92 -21.86 -18.03
CA THR A 45 4.36 -23.07 -18.65
C THR A 45 4.45 -24.32 -17.77
N ALA A 46 5.09 -24.26 -16.61
CA ALA A 46 5.29 -25.40 -15.72
C ALA A 46 4.87 -25.09 -14.28
N PRO A 47 4.53 -26.11 -13.47
CA PRO A 47 4.18 -25.90 -12.06
C PRO A 47 5.29 -25.18 -11.28
N VAL A 48 4.89 -24.19 -10.48
CA VAL A 48 5.79 -23.33 -9.71
C VAL A 48 5.97 -23.87 -8.28
N LEU A 49 7.22 -24.06 -7.87
CA LEU A 49 7.61 -24.38 -6.49
C LEU A 49 7.73 -23.14 -5.61
N SER A 50 8.26 -22.05 -6.18
CA SER A 50 8.42 -20.79 -5.46
C SER A 50 8.36 -19.62 -6.44
N LEU A 51 7.68 -18.55 -6.05
CA LEU A 51 7.64 -17.29 -6.77
C LEU A 51 8.32 -16.20 -5.94
N ARG A 52 9.11 -15.35 -6.59
CA ARG A 52 9.75 -14.19 -5.96
C ARG A 52 9.46 -12.93 -6.78
N LEU A 53 9.10 -11.86 -6.08
CA LEU A 53 9.00 -10.51 -6.59
C LEU A 53 10.12 -9.65 -5.99
N GLU A 54 10.92 -9.02 -6.83
CA GLU A 54 11.97 -8.08 -6.44
C GLU A 54 11.57 -6.68 -6.94
N LEU A 55 11.73 -5.68 -6.07
CA LEU A 55 11.49 -4.27 -6.38
C LEU A 55 12.83 -3.60 -6.72
N GLY A 56 12.90 -2.92 -7.85
CA GLY A 56 14.09 -2.24 -8.33
C GLY A 56 13.81 -0.79 -8.73
N GLU A 57 14.89 -0.03 -8.90
CA GLU A 57 14.82 1.39 -9.26
C GLU A 57 13.80 2.14 -8.39
N LEU A 58 14.01 2.06 -7.07
CA LEU A 58 13.20 2.79 -6.10
C LEU A 58 13.47 4.28 -6.31
N THR A 59 12.48 5.01 -6.83
CA THR A 59 12.57 6.45 -6.96
C THR A 59 11.96 7.12 -5.73
N ASP A 60 12.46 8.29 -5.38
CA ASP A 60 11.72 9.20 -4.51
C ASP A 60 10.42 9.64 -5.19
N ASP A 61 9.50 10.19 -4.39
CA ASP A 61 8.20 10.65 -4.86
C ASP A 61 8.42 11.75 -5.92
N VAL A 62 8.30 11.38 -7.20
CA VAL A 62 8.39 12.33 -8.30
C VAL A 62 7.19 13.24 -8.13
N GLY A 63 7.42 14.51 -7.77
CA GLY A 63 6.37 15.47 -7.49
C GLY A 63 5.31 15.43 -8.58
N THR A 64 4.15 14.87 -8.25
CA THR A 64 3.01 14.89 -9.16
C THR A 64 2.57 16.34 -9.29
N GLN A 65 2.56 16.86 -10.52
CA GLN A 65 2.00 18.17 -10.78
C GLN A 65 0.50 18.08 -10.48
N ALA A 66 0.12 18.49 -9.27
CA ALA A 66 -1.24 18.41 -8.81
C ALA A 66 -2.14 19.32 -9.63
N GLU A 67 -3.43 18.99 -9.67
CA GLU A 67 -4.48 19.86 -10.20
C GLU A 67 -4.35 21.29 -9.63
N MET A 68 -4.55 22.27 -10.50
CA MET A 68 -4.37 23.69 -10.20
C MET A 68 -5.31 24.20 -9.08
N VAL A 69 -6.46 23.55 -8.89
CA VAL A 69 -7.40 23.82 -7.80
C VAL A 69 -7.80 22.50 -7.17
N ARG A 70 -7.25 22.20 -5.98
CA ARG A 70 -7.76 21.12 -5.12
C ARG A 70 -8.66 21.68 -4.04
N PRO A 71 -9.65 20.91 -3.55
CA PRO A 71 -10.38 21.27 -2.33
C PRO A 71 -9.39 21.55 -1.19
N ARG A 72 -9.63 22.64 -0.44
CA ARG A 72 -8.79 22.99 0.72
C ARG A 72 -8.63 21.76 1.63
N GLY A 73 -7.39 21.44 1.96
CA GLY A 73 -7.07 20.29 2.83
C GLY A 73 -7.00 18.93 2.14
N ALA A 74 -7.19 18.82 0.80
CA ALA A 74 -7.01 17.55 0.08
C ALA A 74 -5.61 16.93 0.31
N ARG A 75 -4.55 17.72 0.14
CA ARG A 75 -3.16 17.28 0.39
C ARG A 75 -2.91 16.86 1.84
N LEU A 76 -3.51 17.58 2.80
CA LEU A 76 -3.38 17.24 4.22
C LEU A 76 -4.06 15.90 4.52
N ARG A 77 -5.24 15.65 3.96
CA ARG A 77 -5.97 14.39 4.12
C ARG A 77 -5.21 13.22 3.48
N GLU A 78 -4.64 13.40 2.29
CA GLU A 78 -3.80 12.40 1.64
C GLU A 78 -2.57 12.03 2.50
N ARG A 79 -1.83 13.05 2.98
CA ARG A 79 -0.67 12.84 3.85
C ARG A 79 -1.05 12.20 5.18
N LEU A 80 -2.17 12.60 5.77
CA LEU A 80 -2.68 12.01 7.01
C LEU A 80 -3.03 10.53 6.78
N LYS A 81 -3.73 10.21 5.69
CA LYS A 81 -4.08 8.82 5.35
C LYS A 81 -2.83 7.94 5.19
N GLU A 82 -1.82 8.45 4.48
CA GLU A 82 -0.57 7.72 4.30
C GLU A 82 0.22 7.58 5.61
N GLY A 83 0.32 8.64 6.42
CA GLY A 83 0.95 8.58 7.73
C GLY A 83 0.30 7.55 8.64
N LEU A 84 -1.04 7.52 8.70
CA LEU A 84 -1.79 6.52 9.47
C LEU A 84 -1.54 5.10 8.96
N ARG A 85 -1.46 4.90 7.63
CA ARG A 85 -1.11 3.61 7.03
C ARG A 85 0.28 3.15 7.49
N GLN A 86 1.26 4.05 7.47
CA GLN A 86 2.64 3.76 7.90
C GLN A 86 2.70 3.41 9.40
N THR A 87 2.01 4.17 10.25
CA THR A 87 1.93 3.88 11.69
C THR A 87 1.33 2.50 11.98
N ARG A 88 0.24 2.14 11.28
CA ARG A 88 -0.39 0.82 11.43
C ARG A 88 0.55 -0.33 11.03
N LEU A 89 1.36 -0.15 9.99
CA LEU A 89 2.33 -1.16 9.57
C LEU A 89 3.52 -1.28 10.55
N GLY A 90 3.94 -0.18 11.17
CA GLY A 90 5.09 -0.17 12.07
C GLY A 90 4.78 -0.57 13.51
N VAL A 91 3.61 -0.18 14.03
CA VAL A 91 3.24 -0.33 15.46
C VAL A 91 2.09 -1.32 15.67
N GLY A 92 1.33 -1.62 14.62
CA GLY A 92 0.15 -2.49 14.67
C GLY A 92 -1.16 -1.73 14.48
N LEU A 93 -2.23 -2.46 14.16
CA LEU A 93 -3.53 -1.89 13.80
C LEU A 93 -4.19 -1.09 14.95
N GLU A 94 -3.92 -1.47 16.19
CA GLU A 94 -4.47 -0.80 17.39
C GLU A 94 -3.80 0.55 17.71
N ALA A 95 -2.71 0.90 17.03
CA ALA A 95 -1.98 2.15 17.29
C ALA A 95 -2.72 3.40 16.79
N VAL A 96 -3.79 3.23 16.00
CA VAL A 96 -4.60 4.33 15.48
C VAL A 96 -6.03 4.20 16.00
N CYS A 97 -6.39 5.10 16.92
CA CYS A 97 -7.72 5.15 17.50
C CYS A 97 -8.50 6.39 17.04
N THR A 98 -9.82 6.29 17.08
CA THR A 98 -10.75 7.42 16.97
C THR A 98 -11.45 7.64 18.31
N VAL A 99 -11.74 8.91 18.61
CA VAL A 99 -12.51 9.28 19.80
C VAL A 99 -13.99 9.11 19.48
N VAL A 100 -14.71 8.33 20.29
CA VAL A 100 -16.16 8.13 20.18
C VAL A 100 -16.82 8.62 21.47
N GLU A 101 -17.85 9.45 21.35
CA GLU A 101 -18.66 9.85 22.51
C GLU A 101 -19.60 8.72 22.93
N VAL A 102 -19.63 8.42 24.23
CA VAL A 102 -20.39 7.29 24.82
C VAL A 102 -21.41 7.72 25.87
N ALA A 103 -21.28 8.91 26.45
CA ALA A 103 -22.22 9.43 27.45
C ALA A 103 -22.43 10.95 27.28
N PRO A 104 -23.16 11.39 26.23
CA PRO A 104 -23.32 12.80 25.90
C PRO A 104 -24.03 13.61 27.02
N TRP A 105 -24.75 12.94 27.91
CA TRP A 105 -25.40 13.55 29.08
C TRP A 105 -24.55 13.56 30.37
N SER A 106 -23.38 12.91 30.38
CA SER A 106 -22.53 12.83 31.58
C SER A 106 -22.04 14.23 31.99
N ARG A 107 -22.01 14.55 33.28
CA ARG A 107 -21.41 15.79 33.80
C ARG A 107 -19.89 15.70 34.07
N ILE A 108 -19.33 14.49 34.01
CA ILE A 108 -17.89 14.24 34.22
C ILE A 108 -17.21 14.11 32.85
N PRO A 109 -16.24 14.99 32.51
CA PRO A 109 -15.62 15.03 31.18
C PRO A 109 -14.96 13.71 30.77
N GLU A 110 -14.27 13.05 31.72
CA GLU A 110 -13.49 11.83 31.51
C GLU A 110 -14.38 10.62 31.18
N SER A 111 -15.67 10.68 31.51
CA SER A 111 -16.65 9.62 31.21
C SER A 111 -17.38 9.83 29.89
N ARG A 112 -17.04 10.85 29.08
CA ARG A 112 -17.77 11.18 27.85
C ARG A 112 -17.24 10.50 26.59
N ALA A 113 -15.97 10.07 26.56
CA ALA A 113 -15.37 9.54 25.36
C ALA A 113 -14.47 8.32 25.60
N ILE A 114 -14.41 7.43 24.62
CA ILE A 114 -13.48 6.31 24.57
C ILE A 114 -12.66 6.35 23.29
N LEU A 115 -11.48 5.75 23.36
CA LEU A 115 -10.67 5.45 22.18
C LEU A 115 -11.08 4.10 21.64
N VAL A 116 -11.55 4.08 20.40
CA VAL A 116 -11.88 2.85 19.66
C VAL A 116 -10.89 2.72 18.51
N PRO A 117 -10.41 1.50 18.18
CA PRO A 117 -9.62 1.29 16.98
C PRO A 117 -10.32 1.92 15.76
N ARG A 118 -9.56 2.68 14.97
CA ARG A 118 -10.11 3.41 13.85
C ARG A 118 -10.27 2.48 12.65
N ASP A 119 -11.51 2.34 12.16
CA ASP A 119 -11.82 1.67 10.89
C ASP A 119 -11.31 2.45 9.66
N ASP A 120 -11.23 1.79 8.51
CA ASP A 120 -10.72 2.34 7.22
C ASP A 120 -11.73 3.21 6.45
#